data_AF-A0A523ZTS5-F1
#
_entry.id   AF-A0A523ZTS5-F1
#
_cell.length_a   1.000
_cell.length_b   1.000
_cell.length_c   1.000
_cell.angle_alpha   90.00
_cell.angle_beta   90.00
_cell.angle_gamma   90.00
#
_symmetry.space_group_name_H-M   'P 1'
#
loop_
_entity.id
_entity.type
_entity.pdbx_description
1 polymer ?
#
loop_
_entity_poly.entity_id
_entity_poly.type
_entity_poly.pdbx_seq_one_letter_code
_entity_poly.pdbx_strand_id
1 'polypeptide(L)'
;RPAEEVYVAATSQKLAIETMEKGAVIYGKGRIVGATGLLLGLAKKRGFEGICLLGATTGLETDRRAAFSVFKLLMKSLGTEVKTDALEKLRRKH
;
A
#
# COMPACT_ATOMS: atom_id res chain seq x y z
N ARG A 1 0.36 -3.87 -16.43
CA ARG A 1 1.57 -4.67 -16.09
C ARG A 1 1.62 -4.72 -14.56
N PRO A 2 1.72 -5.90 -13.92
CA PRO A 2 1.54 -6.04 -12.47
C PRO A 2 2.56 -5.27 -11.61
N ALA A 3 3.67 -4.78 -12.17
CA ALA A 3 4.76 -4.11 -11.47
C ALA A 3 4.42 -2.75 -10.81
N GLU A 4 3.17 -2.28 -10.87
CA GLU A 4 2.75 -1.02 -10.24
C GLU A 4 1.49 -1.17 -9.37
N GLU A 5 0.95 -2.39 -9.23
CA GLU A 5 -0.24 -2.62 -8.42
C GLU A 5 0.10 -2.56 -6.93
N VAL A 6 -0.72 -1.81 -6.20
CA VAL A 6 -0.68 -1.78 -4.73
C VAL A 6 -1.95 -2.37 -4.20
N TYR A 7 -1.82 -3.42 -3.41
CA TYR A 7 -2.91 -4.08 -2.72
C TYR A 7 -3.12 -3.48 -1.33
N VAL A 8 -4.35 -3.58 -0.81
CA VAL A 8 -4.69 -3.17 0.55
C VAL A 8 -5.39 -4.28 1.31
N ALA A 9 -4.97 -4.48 2.57
CA ALA A 9 -5.75 -5.14 3.59
C ALA A 9 -6.03 -4.14 4.72
N ALA A 10 -7.22 -4.20 5.34
CA ALA A 10 -7.62 -3.22 6.35
C ALA A 10 -8.32 -3.89 7.54
N THR A 11 -8.34 -3.18 8.68
CA THR A 11 -9.03 -3.66 9.89
C THR A 11 -10.56 -3.55 9.78
N SER A 12 -11.08 -2.71 8.87
CA SER A 12 -12.51 -2.55 8.58
C SER A 12 -12.80 -2.50 7.07
N GLN A 13 -14.04 -2.85 6.69
CA GLN A 13 -14.49 -2.78 5.29
C GLN A 13 -14.50 -1.33 4.77
N LYS A 14 -14.88 -0.37 5.63
CA LYS A 14 -14.86 1.06 5.32
C LYS A 14 -13.46 1.51 4.89
N LEU A 15 -12.44 1.22 5.69
CA LEU A 15 -11.05 1.57 5.38
C LEU A 15 -10.53 0.90 4.10
N ALA A 16 -10.92 -0.35 3.85
CA ALA A 16 -10.57 -1.04 2.61
C ALA A 16 -11.14 -0.32 1.38
N ILE A 17 -12.41 0.08 1.43
CA ILE A 17 -13.10 0.79 0.35
C ILE A 17 -12.48 2.18 0.15
N GLU A 18 -12.30 2.97 1.22
CA GLU A 18 -11.69 4.30 1.14
C GLU A 18 -10.27 4.26 0.53
N THR A 19 -9.50 3.21 0.84
CA THR A 19 -8.15 3.04 0.27
C THR A 19 -8.21 2.55 -1.17
N MET A 20 -9.19 1.72 -1.52
CA MET A 20 -9.45 1.29 -2.90
C MET A 20 -9.80 2.48 -3.79
N GLU A 21 -10.66 3.40 -3.32
CA GLU A 21 -11.01 4.64 -4.04
C GLU A 21 -9.79 5.53 -4.30
N LYS A 22 -8.75 5.44 -3.48
CA LYS A 22 -7.46 6.14 -3.67
C LYS A 22 -6.53 5.46 -4.69
N GLY A 23 -6.91 4.29 -5.20
CA GLY A 23 -6.23 3.55 -6.26
C GLY A 23 -5.60 2.22 -5.83
N ALA A 24 -5.94 1.69 -4.65
CA ALA A 24 -5.51 0.37 -4.21
C ALA A 24 -6.42 -0.75 -4.75
N VAL A 25 -5.92 -1.98 -4.78
CA VAL A 25 -6.71 -3.19 -5.06
C VAL A 25 -6.95 -3.94 -3.75
N ILE A 26 -8.18 -4.37 -3.47
CA ILE A 26 -8.47 -5.14 -2.25
C ILE A 26 -7.71 -6.48 -2.29
N TYR A 27 -6.92 -6.74 -1.26
CA TYR A 27 -6.19 -8.00 -1.11
C TYR A 27 -7.14 -9.13 -0.71
N GLY A 28 -7.67 -9.83 -1.71
CA GLY A 28 -8.70 -10.86 -1.54
C GLY A 28 -8.21 -12.31 -1.48
N LYS A 29 -6.91 -12.56 -1.74
CA LYS A 29 -6.35 -13.91 -1.81
C LYS A 29 -4.98 -13.97 -1.14
N GLY A 30 -4.79 -14.89 -0.19
CA GLY A 30 -3.50 -15.15 0.46
C GLY A 30 -3.46 -14.80 1.93
N ARG A 31 -2.24 -14.66 2.48
CA ARG A 31 -1.97 -14.32 3.87
C ARG A 31 -0.83 -13.31 3.92
N ILE A 32 -0.94 -12.31 4.78
CA ILE A 32 0.15 -11.38 5.08
C ILE A 32 0.96 -12.00 6.22
N VAL A 33 2.21 -12.37 5.94
CA VAL A 33 3.09 -13.06 6.89
C VAL A 33 4.07 -12.08 7.53
N GLY A 34 4.47 -12.34 8.77
CA GLY A 34 5.45 -11.54 9.50
C GLY A 34 4.83 -10.35 10.24
N ALA A 35 5.67 -9.37 10.55
CA ALA A 35 5.29 -8.25 11.42
C ALA A 35 4.09 -7.46 10.89
N THR A 36 4.00 -7.19 9.58
CA THR A 36 2.91 -6.42 8.97
C THR A 36 1.55 -7.11 9.14
N GLY A 37 1.49 -8.42 8.93
CA GLY A 37 0.27 -9.21 9.14
C GLY A 37 -0.13 -9.31 10.61
N LEU A 38 0.85 -9.54 11.49
CA LEU A 38 0.61 -9.59 12.94
C LEU A 38 0.12 -8.25 13.49
N LEU A 39 0.74 -7.14 13.08
CA LEU A 39 0.34 -5.79 13.51
C LEU A 39 -1.07 -5.46 13.04
N LEU A 40 -1.42 -5.74 11.77
CA LEU A 40 -2.77 -5.49 11.26
C LEU A 40 -3.83 -6.35 11.97
N GLY A 41 -3.54 -7.63 12.19
CA GLY A 41 -4.43 -8.54 12.92
C GLY A 41 -4.64 -8.13 14.37
N LEU A 42 -3.56 -7.73 15.06
CA LEU A 42 -3.64 -7.24 16.44
C LEU A 42 -4.36 -5.90 16.53
N ALA A 43 -4.12 -4.99 15.58
CA ALA A 43 -4.85 -3.73 15.47
C ALA A 43 -6.35 -3.98 15.37
N LYS A 44 -6.78 -4.89 14.48
CA LYS A 44 -8.19 -5.30 14.36
C LYS A 44 -8.73 -5.86 15.68
N LYS A 45 -7.99 -6.77 16.33
CA LYS A 45 -8.40 -7.37 17.62
C LYS A 45 -8.55 -6.33 18.74
N ARG A 46 -7.77 -5.24 18.69
CA ARG A 46 -7.80 -4.15 19.67
C ARG A 46 -8.76 -3.01 19.31
N GLY A 47 -9.48 -3.11 18.20
CA GLY A 47 -10.38 -2.05 17.74
C GLY A 47 -9.66 -0.84 17.14
N PHE A 48 -8.40 -0.99 16.73
CA PHE A 48 -7.65 0.07 16.05
C PHE A 48 -7.93 0.09 14.55
N GLU A 49 -8.07 1.29 14.02
CA GLU A 49 -8.14 1.54 12.59
C GLU A 49 -6.76 1.46 11.95
N GLY A 50 -6.64 0.68 10.87
CA GLY A 50 -5.36 0.49 10.20
C GLY A 50 -5.49 -0.19 8.84
N ILE A 51 -4.49 0.06 8.01
CA ILE A 51 -4.33 -0.53 6.68
C ILE A 51 -2.92 -1.10 6.52
N CYS A 52 -2.78 -2.13 5.69
CA CYS A 52 -1.52 -2.65 5.20
C CYS A 52 -1.51 -2.48 3.68
N LEU A 53 -0.50 -1.78 3.17
CA LEU A 53 -0.26 -1.59 1.73
C LEU A 53 0.79 -2.59 1.26
N LEU A 54 0.51 -3.29 0.16
CA LEU A 54 1.39 -4.33 -0.40
C LEU A 54 1.70 -4.02 -1.86
N GLY A 55 2.94 -3.67 -2.17
CA GLY A 55 3.39 -3.49 -3.55
C GLY A 55 3.66 -4.84 -4.22
N ALA A 56 3.12 -5.03 -5.42
CA ALA A 56 3.41 -6.23 -6.21
C ALA A 56 4.84 -6.19 -6.78
N THR A 57 5.62 -7.24 -6.50
CA THR A 57 6.98 -7.43 -7.03
C THR A 57 7.03 -8.71 -7.87
N THR A 58 7.99 -8.80 -8.80
CA THR A 58 8.20 -10.01 -9.62
C THR A 58 9.18 -11.01 -8.99
N GLY A 59 9.76 -10.69 -7.84
CA GLY A 59 10.75 -11.50 -7.16
C GLY A 59 11.10 -10.96 -5.78
N LEU A 60 12.19 -11.49 -5.20
CA LEU A 60 12.68 -11.13 -3.87
C LEU A 60 13.72 -10.00 -3.88
N GLU A 61 14.14 -9.58 -5.06
CA GLU A 61 15.06 -8.45 -5.21
C GLU A 61 14.39 -7.12 -4.88
N THR A 62 15.22 -6.10 -4.65
CA THR A 62 14.73 -4.76 -4.38
C THR A 62 13.99 -4.20 -5.60
N ASP A 63 12.68 -4.01 -5.47
CA ASP A 63 11.84 -3.42 -6.50
C ASP A 63 11.53 -1.95 -6.18
N ARG A 64 12.31 -1.03 -6.78
CA ARG A 64 12.11 0.42 -6.61
C ARG A 64 10.75 0.89 -7.13
N ARG A 65 10.21 0.27 -8.19
CA ARG A 65 8.94 0.71 -8.78
C ARG A 65 7.78 0.34 -7.86
N ALA A 66 7.77 -0.88 -7.33
CA ALA A 66 6.80 -1.30 -6.33
C ALA A 66 6.87 -0.41 -5.07
N ALA A 67 8.07 -0.15 -4.56
CA ALA A 67 8.26 0.74 -3.40
C ALA A 67 7.72 2.16 -3.66
N PHE A 68 7.98 2.71 -4.85
CA PHE A 68 7.50 4.03 -5.23
C PHE A 68 5.96 4.08 -5.38
N SER A 69 5.35 3.04 -5.95
CA SER A 69 3.88 2.94 -6.05
C SER A 69 3.23 2.89 -4.66
N VAL A 70 3.79 2.11 -3.73
CA VAL A 70 3.33 2.07 -2.33
C VAL A 70 3.47 3.43 -1.66
N PHE A 71 4.61 4.10 -1.83
CA PHE A 71 4.83 5.44 -1.29
C PHE A 71 3.80 6.45 -1.82
N LYS A 72 3.55 6.46 -3.13
CA LYS A 72 2.56 7.35 -3.75
C LYS A 72 1.16 7.14 -3.17
N LEU A 73 0.76 5.89 -2.98
CA LEU A 73 -0.55 5.57 -2.39
C LEU A 73 -0.60 5.95 -0.91
N LEU A 74 0.47 5.70 -0.13
CA LEU A 74 0.57 6.11 1.27
C LEU A 74 0.37 7.63 1.42
N MET A 75 1.02 8.42 0.59
CA MET A 75 0.91 9.88 0.65
C MET A 75 -0.51 10.37 0.32
N LYS A 76 -1.17 9.76 -0.67
CA LYS A 76 -2.60 10.00 -0.94
C LYS A 76 -3.48 9.63 0.25
N SER A 77 -3.17 8.50 0.91
CA SER A 77 -3.92 8.05 2.09
C SER A 77 -3.82 9.02 3.26
N LEU A 78 -2.67 9.67 3.45
CA LEU A 78 -2.43 10.72 4.44
C LEU A 78 -2.96 12.11 4.05
N GLY A 79 -3.62 12.25 2.90
CA GLY A 79 -4.16 13.53 2.43
C GLY A 79 -3.08 14.55 2.07
N THR A 80 -1.83 14.11 1.84
CA THR A 80 -0.73 15.01 1.48
C THR A 80 -0.65 15.14 -0.04
N GLU A 81 -0.79 16.36 -0.56
CA GLU A 81 -0.49 16.66 -1.96
C GLU A 81 1.02 16.57 -2.20
N VAL A 82 1.47 15.42 -2.68
CA VAL A 82 2.82 15.32 -3.22
C VAL A 82 2.78 15.88 -4.63
N LYS A 83 3.46 17.03 -4.84
CA LYS A 83 3.63 17.61 -6.17
C LYS A 83 4.10 16.53 -7.15
N THR A 84 3.35 16.32 -8.21
CA THR A 84 3.64 15.33 -9.26
C THR A 84 5.03 15.50 -9.84
N ASP A 85 5.54 16.72 -9.93
CA ASP A 85 6.88 17.03 -10.41
C ASP A 85 7.99 16.49 -9.49
N ALA A 86 7.75 16.50 -8.18
CA ALA A 86 8.69 15.93 -7.21
C ALA A 86 8.73 14.40 -7.31
N LEU A 87 7.56 13.79 -7.51
CA LEU A 87 7.42 12.36 -7.76
C LEU A 87 8.08 11.93 -9.07
N GLU A 88 7.87 12.67 -10.17
CA GLU A 88 8.50 12.37 -11.47
C GLU A 88 10.02 12.54 -11.45
N LYS A 89 10.54 13.54 -10.71
CA LYS A 89 11.99 13.68 -10.50
C LYS A 89 12.57 12.51 -9.72
N LEU A 90 11.87 12.02 -8.69
CA LEU A 90 12.30 10.84 -7.92
C LEU A 90 12.33 9.58 -8.81
N ARG A 91 11.33 9.44 -9.69
CA ARG A 91 11.24 8.33 -10.65
C ARG A 91 12.33 8.38 -11.73
N ARG A 92 12.71 9.57 -12.22
CA ARG A 92 13.71 9.72 -13.29
C ARG A 92 15.15 9.61 -12.82
N LYS A 93 15.43 9.82 -11.54
CA LYS A 93 16.81 9.83 -11.02
C LYS A 93 17.40 8.42 -10.86
N HIS A 94 16.60 7.34 -10.88
CA HIS A 94 17.01 5.96 -10.54
C HIS A 94 16.14 4.86 -11.18
#